data_AF-L7JUC7-F1
#
_entry.id   AF-L7JUC7-F1
#
_cell.length_a   1.000
_cell.length_b   1.000
_cell.length_c   1.000
_cell.angle_alpha   90.00
_cell.angle_beta   90.00
_cell.angle_gamma   90.00
#
_symmetry.space_group_name_H-M   'P 1'
#
loop_
_entity.id
_entity.type
_entity.pdbx_description
1 polymer ?
#
loop_
_entity_poly.entity_id
_entity_poly.type
_entity_poly.pdbx_seq_one_letter_code
_entity_poly.pdbx_strand_id
1 'polypeptide(L)'
;VCQLSKYSTRTKHMLYNTLRYCTTHTNGTECFHLSYYALCSSIGLSYVQISKFCHLFLHPIMVYISYDNPSIKRSKIKSSGCKKTGEPSSNDLSSDISSELDISTFYSDLHHVHQFILTEKKDHVLQGDDTVVYLYGEWDHEMYAPGMCIRIIECRCCSTNATNIYENCLAQNKIAVCASLSKTKDDSAKKVFTITNTNKYLLLVETPTLSVTNLISGMECALQPLFNERIESLNFLYDDRRVILGKLFHVMLQRDITIDALLNEHSLELYTSNLTENEAKKRILDDLPKIINFRKKICGKNEEYIYSALLQMKGIIDIVDNGIIEIKTGNFNTKDVAQVLLYYLVSGIEPLFIYYLKNESFVNVKIKHFDIVSVLNRRNAVAFVYFMWNSMQYDKRAEMNREILVNKQKTLGSSPINQNTHAPTMIA
;
A
#
# COMPACT_ATOMS: atom_id res chain seq x y z
N VAL A 1 -9.98 19.81 -21.35
CA VAL A 1 -10.85 19.73 -22.55
C VAL A 1 -10.23 18.87 -23.66
N CYS A 2 -8.97 19.08 -24.05
CA CYS A 2 -8.33 18.30 -25.14
C CYS A 2 -8.10 16.80 -24.85
N GLN A 3 -8.01 16.37 -23.58
CA GLN A 3 -7.85 14.95 -23.24
C GLN A 3 -9.16 14.20 -22.90
N LEU A 4 -10.30 14.89 -22.97
CA LEU A 4 -11.60 14.26 -22.74
C LEU A 4 -12.07 13.42 -23.95
N SER A 5 -11.31 13.39 -25.06
CA SER A 5 -11.70 12.71 -26.31
C SER A 5 -12.01 11.22 -26.14
N LYS A 6 -11.37 10.54 -25.18
CA LYS A 6 -11.50 9.09 -24.92
C LYS A 6 -12.74 8.66 -24.13
N TYR A 7 -13.48 9.59 -23.52
CA TYR A 7 -14.65 9.27 -22.71
C TYR A 7 -15.95 9.33 -23.54
N SER A 8 -17.01 8.66 -23.09
CA SER A 8 -18.32 8.81 -23.75
C SER A 8 -18.82 10.25 -23.62
N THR A 9 -19.55 10.76 -24.62
CA THR A 9 -20.08 12.14 -24.64
C THR A 9 -20.83 12.50 -23.35
N ARG A 10 -21.56 11.54 -22.77
CA ARG A 10 -22.25 11.67 -21.48
C ARG A 10 -21.29 11.93 -20.31
N THR A 11 -20.20 11.18 -20.25
CA THR A 11 -19.16 11.32 -19.21
C THR A 11 -18.42 12.65 -19.35
N LYS A 12 -18.13 13.09 -20.59
CA LYS A 12 -17.53 14.41 -20.84
C LYS A 12 -18.44 15.54 -20.37
N HIS A 13 -19.73 15.46 -20.67
CA HIS A 13 -20.71 16.48 -20.30
C HIS A 13 -20.90 16.55 -18.78
N MET A 14 -20.91 15.40 -18.11
CA MET A 14 -21.02 15.34 -16.64
C MET A 14 -19.77 15.89 -15.94
N LEU A 15 -18.56 15.50 -16.38
CA LEU A 15 -17.31 16.03 -15.85
C LEU A 15 -17.18 17.54 -16.11
N TYR A 16 -17.55 18.00 -17.30
CA TYR A 16 -17.53 19.42 -17.67
C TYR A 16 -18.47 20.26 -16.81
N ASN A 17 -19.71 19.79 -16.58
CA ASN A 17 -20.68 20.51 -15.75
C ASN A 17 -20.29 20.49 -14.26
N THR A 18 -19.69 19.40 -13.79
CA THR A 18 -19.19 19.30 -12.40
C THR A 18 -18.02 20.24 -12.17
N LEU A 19 -17.03 20.27 -13.09
CA LEU A 19 -15.91 21.20 -13.06
C LEU A 19 -16.38 22.67 -13.15
N ARG A 20 -17.36 22.97 -14.00
CA ARG A 20 -17.92 24.33 -14.17
C ARG A 20 -18.70 24.80 -12.94
N TYR A 21 -19.44 23.91 -12.29
CA TYR A 21 -20.14 24.20 -11.03
C TYR A 21 -19.12 24.44 -9.90
N CYS A 22 -18.05 23.65 -9.87
CA CYS A 22 -16.97 23.76 -8.90
C CYS A 22 -16.16 25.06 -8.98
N THR A 23 -15.89 25.55 -10.19
CA THR A 23 -15.15 26.81 -10.36
C THR A 23 -15.97 28.05 -10.03
N THR A 24 -17.28 27.91 -9.81
CA THR A 24 -18.17 29.07 -9.70
C THR A 24 -18.91 29.17 -8.36
N HIS A 25 -19.06 28.10 -7.56
CA HIS A 25 -20.06 28.12 -6.46
C HIS A 25 -19.73 27.45 -5.11
N THR A 26 -18.56 26.86 -4.79
CA THR A 26 -18.40 26.14 -3.50
C THR A 26 -17.03 26.21 -2.81
N ASN A 27 -17.02 26.00 -1.48
CA ASN A 27 -15.84 25.66 -0.69
C ASN A 27 -15.36 24.24 -1.06
N GLY A 28 -14.04 24.02 -1.13
CA GLY A 28 -13.41 22.87 -1.80
C GLY A 28 -13.82 21.45 -1.35
N THR A 29 -14.45 21.28 -0.19
CA THR A 29 -14.95 19.99 0.31
C THR A 29 -16.20 19.49 -0.42
N GLU A 30 -17.15 20.37 -0.77
CA GLU A 30 -18.35 20.00 -1.52
C GLU A 30 -18.04 19.62 -2.98
N CYS A 31 -17.01 20.25 -3.55
CA CYS A 31 -16.49 19.90 -4.87
C CYS A 31 -15.91 18.50 -4.96
N PHE A 32 -15.24 18.05 -3.89
CA PHE A 32 -14.72 16.69 -3.83
C PHE A 32 -15.88 15.69 -3.82
N HIS A 33 -16.94 15.96 -3.04
CA HIS A 33 -18.15 15.12 -3.00
C HIS A 33 -18.85 14.99 -4.36
N LEU A 34 -19.08 16.11 -5.06
CA LEU A 34 -19.75 16.09 -6.36
C LEU A 34 -18.91 15.40 -7.44
N SER A 35 -17.60 15.66 -7.47
CA SER A 35 -16.67 15.03 -8.42
C SER A 35 -16.53 13.53 -8.15
N TYR A 36 -16.50 13.14 -6.88
CA TYR A 36 -16.44 11.74 -6.44
C TYR A 36 -17.73 11.00 -6.77
N TYR A 37 -18.89 11.58 -6.45
CA TYR A 37 -20.20 10.99 -6.77
C TYR A 37 -20.40 10.86 -8.28
N ALA A 38 -20.01 11.86 -9.06
CA ALA A 38 -20.01 11.84 -10.51
C ALA A 38 -19.08 10.73 -11.06
N LEU A 39 -17.86 10.62 -10.53
CA LEU A 39 -16.93 9.58 -10.94
C LEU A 39 -17.48 8.19 -10.61
N CYS A 40 -17.95 7.99 -9.38
CA CYS A 40 -18.52 6.73 -8.92
C CYS A 40 -19.76 6.33 -9.72
N SER A 41 -20.66 7.28 -10.01
CA SER A 41 -21.83 7.04 -10.84
C SER A 41 -21.44 6.75 -12.30
N SER A 42 -20.39 7.38 -12.83
CA SER A 42 -19.89 7.13 -14.19
C SER A 42 -19.28 5.72 -14.35
N ILE A 43 -18.77 5.13 -13.27
CA ILE A 43 -18.34 3.74 -13.22
C ILE A 43 -19.44 2.79 -12.75
N GLY A 44 -20.70 3.22 -12.70
CA GLY A 44 -21.87 2.37 -12.43
C GLY A 44 -22.01 1.90 -10.99
N LEU A 45 -21.45 2.62 -10.02
CA LEU A 45 -21.67 2.31 -8.60
C LEU A 45 -23.12 2.61 -8.19
N SER A 46 -23.74 1.67 -7.47
CA SER A 46 -25.03 1.89 -6.82
C SER A 46 -24.89 2.86 -5.64
N TYR A 47 -25.97 3.56 -5.29
CA TYR A 47 -25.99 4.51 -4.17
C TYR A 47 -25.50 3.89 -2.84
N VAL A 48 -25.83 2.61 -2.57
CA VAL A 48 -25.39 1.89 -1.37
C VAL A 48 -23.87 1.68 -1.37
N GLN A 49 -23.27 1.36 -2.53
CA GLN A 49 -21.82 1.24 -2.65
C GLN A 49 -21.16 2.61 -2.48
N ILE A 50 -21.72 3.66 -3.08
CA ILE A 50 -21.23 5.04 -2.94
C ILE A 50 -21.28 5.49 -1.48
N SER A 51 -22.37 5.21 -0.76
CA SER A 51 -22.53 5.55 0.65
C SER A 51 -21.49 4.85 1.54
N LYS A 52 -21.22 3.56 1.33
CA LYS A 52 -20.16 2.82 2.03
C LYS A 52 -18.77 3.39 1.73
N PHE A 53 -18.52 3.75 0.47
CA PHE A 53 -17.29 4.43 0.09
C PHE A 53 -17.18 5.80 0.78
N CYS A 54 -18.21 6.64 0.73
CA CYS A 54 -18.25 7.96 1.37
C CYS A 54 -17.99 7.93 2.88
N HIS A 55 -18.44 6.90 3.60
CA HIS A 55 -18.10 6.74 5.03
C HIS A 55 -16.59 6.53 5.27
N LEU A 56 -15.89 5.84 4.37
CA LEU A 56 -14.43 5.70 4.41
C LEU A 56 -13.69 7.02 4.06
N PHE A 57 -14.35 8.00 3.41
CA PHE A 57 -13.76 9.31 3.08
C PHE A 57 -13.92 10.36 4.17
N LEU A 58 -14.97 10.26 4.99
CA LEU A 58 -15.41 11.36 5.86
C LEU A 58 -14.82 11.34 7.27
N HIS A 59 -14.26 10.21 7.69
CA HIS A 59 -13.46 10.16 8.91
C HIS A 59 -11.98 10.20 8.52
N PRO A 60 -11.26 11.30 8.76
CA PRO A 60 -9.80 11.26 8.76
C PRO A 60 -9.42 10.35 9.90
N ILE A 61 -9.32 9.05 9.64
CA ILE A 61 -8.68 8.15 10.58
C ILE A 61 -7.24 8.67 10.58
N MET A 62 -6.76 9.13 11.75
CA MET A 62 -5.40 9.63 11.92
C MET A 62 -4.47 8.46 12.17
N VAL A 63 -3.26 8.52 11.63
CA VAL A 63 -2.22 7.58 12.01
C VAL A 63 -1.64 8.09 13.33
N TYR A 64 -1.99 7.42 14.43
CA TYR A 64 -1.39 7.69 15.74
C TYR A 64 -0.05 6.97 15.80
N ILE A 65 1.03 7.68 15.45
CA ILE A 65 2.38 7.22 15.79
C ILE A 65 2.75 7.84 17.13
N SER A 66 3.04 7.02 18.14
CA SER A 66 3.34 7.47 19.49
C SER A 66 4.74 8.11 19.53
N TYR A 67 4.80 9.44 19.55
CA TYR A 67 6.05 10.18 19.71
C TYR A 67 6.31 10.52 21.18
N ASP A 68 7.37 9.96 21.75
CA ASP A 68 7.94 10.48 23.00
C ASP A 68 8.71 11.78 22.66
N ASN A 69 8.03 12.92 22.70
CA ASN A 69 8.68 14.21 22.46
C ASN A 69 9.08 14.86 23.79
N PRO A 70 10.38 14.88 24.10
CA PRO A 70 10.97 16.15 24.45
C PRO A 70 12.34 16.29 23.75
N SER A 71 12.37 17.05 22.66
CA SER A 71 13.54 17.33 21.80
C SER A 71 14.05 16.14 20.99
N ILE A 72 14.12 16.30 19.65
CA ILE A 72 14.72 15.36 18.71
C ILE A 72 16.12 14.98 19.21
N LYS A 73 16.25 13.83 19.88
CA LYS A 73 17.55 13.31 20.30
C LYS A 73 18.30 12.91 19.05
N ARG A 74 19.15 13.81 18.55
CA ARG A 74 20.10 13.53 17.46
C ARG A 74 20.93 12.31 17.86
N SER A 75 20.70 11.18 17.21
CA SER A 75 21.53 10.00 17.40
C SER A 75 22.84 10.20 16.64
N LYS A 76 23.97 10.15 17.35
CA LYS A 76 25.27 10.01 16.70
C LYS A 76 25.36 8.57 16.19
N ILE A 77 25.27 8.37 14.88
CA ILE A 77 25.69 7.10 14.27
C ILE A 77 27.20 7.02 14.52
N LYS A 78 27.66 5.95 15.19
CA LYS A 78 29.08 5.67 15.32
C LYS A 78 29.58 5.38 13.92
N SER A 79 30.44 6.24 13.37
CA SER A 79 31.07 5.99 12.07
C SER A 79 31.82 4.67 12.15
N SER A 80 31.34 3.63 11.45
CA SER A 80 32.21 2.53 11.08
C SER A 80 33.31 3.14 10.21
N GLY A 81 34.56 3.02 10.64
CA GLY A 81 35.68 3.53 9.85
C GLY A 81 35.69 2.80 8.52
N CYS A 82 35.18 3.44 7.47
CA CYS A 82 35.16 2.92 6.12
C CYS A 82 36.61 2.87 5.62
N LYS A 83 37.31 1.78 5.96
CA LYS A 83 38.65 1.51 5.45
C LYS A 83 38.50 1.29 3.95
N LYS A 84 38.85 2.28 3.15
CA LYS A 84 39.10 2.11 1.71
C LYS A 84 40.20 1.06 1.57
N THR A 85 39.81 -0.20 1.36
CA THR A 85 40.72 -1.23 0.86
C THR A 85 41.13 -0.83 -0.55
N GLY A 86 42.42 -0.92 -0.84
CA GLY A 86 43.05 -0.41 -2.05
C GLY A 86 42.43 -0.93 -3.34
N GLU A 87 42.55 -0.10 -4.38
CA GLU A 87 42.14 -0.35 -5.76
C GLU A 87 42.62 -1.72 -6.26
N PRO A 88 41.72 -2.59 -6.77
CA PRO A 88 42.08 -3.59 -7.76
C PRO A 88 41.90 -3.00 -9.17
N SER A 89 42.93 -3.16 -9.98
CA SER A 89 42.96 -2.78 -11.38
C SER A 89 42.06 -3.67 -12.24
N SER A 90 41.26 -3.02 -13.09
CA SER A 90 40.79 -3.42 -14.42
C SER A 90 40.02 -4.73 -14.62
N ASN A 91 38.84 -4.54 -15.25
CA ASN A 91 38.08 -5.47 -16.08
C ASN A 91 37.48 -6.69 -15.39
N ASP A 92 36.26 -6.51 -14.88
CA ASP A 92 35.30 -7.62 -14.89
C ASP A 92 33.91 -7.10 -15.29
N LEU A 93 33.32 -7.82 -16.25
CA LEU A 93 32.01 -7.60 -16.82
C LEU A 93 30.93 -7.65 -15.73
N SER A 94 30.05 -6.66 -15.77
CA SER A 94 28.80 -6.63 -15.00
C SER A 94 27.88 -7.79 -15.42
N SER A 95 27.93 -8.89 -14.69
CA SER A 95 26.72 -9.66 -14.45
C SER A 95 26.08 -9.11 -13.18
N ASP A 96 25.17 -8.16 -13.37
CA ASP A 96 24.19 -7.73 -12.37
C ASP A 96 23.27 -8.91 -12.02
N ILE A 97 23.82 -9.86 -11.27
CA ILE A 97 23.01 -10.73 -10.43
C ILE A 97 22.67 -9.86 -9.24
N SER A 98 21.56 -9.13 -9.38
CA SER A 98 20.76 -8.64 -8.27
C SER A 98 20.76 -9.75 -7.22
N SER A 99 21.59 -9.60 -6.18
CA SER A 99 21.46 -10.40 -4.99
C SER A 99 20.15 -9.95 -4.37
N GLU A 100 19.02 -10.45 -4.89
CA GLU A 100 17.81 -10.54 -4.09
C GLU A 100 18.32 -11.15 -2.79
N LEU A 101 18.33 -10.36 -1.71
CA LEU A 101 18.53 -10.91 -0.38
C LEU A 101 17.64 -12.15 -0.35
N ASP A 102 18.22 -13.33 -0.08
CA ASP A 102 17.45 -14.56 -0.07
C ASP A 102 16.60 -14.58 1.20
N ILE A 103 15.55 -13.74 1.20
CA ILE A 103 14.61 -13.54 2.31
C ILE A 103 13.83 -14.86 2.56
N SER A 104 13.99 -15.89 1.71
CA SER A 104 13.44 -17.22 1.96
C SER A 104 13.90 -17.79 3.32
N THR A 105 15.14 -17.51 3.75
CA THR A 105 15.63 -17.89 5.09
C THR A 105 14.95 -17.11 6.21
N PHE A 106 14.66 -15.82 6.00
CA PHE A 106 13.96 -14.97 6.98
C PHE A 106 12.48 -15.34 7.19
N TYR A 107 11.85 -16.02 6.22
CA TYR A 107 10.45 -16.46 6.34
C TYR A 107 10.30 -17.88 6.89
N SER A 108 11.40 -18.64 6.98
CA SER A 108 11.37 -19.96 7.62
C SER A 108 10.99 -19.88 9.10
N ASP A 109 11.20 -18.74 9.76
CA ASP A 109 10.91 -18.50 11.19
C ASP A 109 9.46 -18.03 11.48
N LEU A 110 8.66 -17.67 10.46
CA LEU A 110 7.24 -17.35 10.63
C LEU A 110 6.41 -18.65 10.65
N HIS A 111 6.65 -19.48 11.66
CA HIS A 111 6.06 -20.81 11.82
C HIS A 111 4.53 -20.83 12.05
N HIS A 112 3.87 -19.67 12.14
CA HIS A 112 2.46 -19.55 12.52
C HIS A 112 1.68 -18.58 11.63
N VAL A 113 1.68 -18.84 10.31
CA VAL A 113 0.71 -18.18 9.41
C VAL A 113 -0.57 -18.99 9.39
N HIS A 114 -1.67 -18.40 9.84
CA HIS A 114 -3.00 -19.00 9.72
C HIS A 114 -3.83 -18.21 8.71
N GLN A 115 -4.31 -18.88 7.66
CA GLN A 115 -5.03 -18.26 6.55
C GLN A 115 -6.43 -18.84 6.43
N PHE A 116 -7.43 -17.98 6.23
CA PHE A 116 -8.82 -18.38 6.09
C PHE A 116 -9.60 -17.42 5.19
N ILE A 117 -10.69 -17.92 4.60
CA ILE A 117 -11.65 -17.08 3.88
C ILE A 117 -12.71 -16.64 4.89
N LEU A 118 -12.98 -15.33 4.93
CA LEU A 118 -14.03 -14.77 5.76
C LEU A 118 -15.40 -15.20 5.20
N THR A 119 -16.16 -15.99 5.96
CA THR A 119 -17.50 -16.44 5.58
C THR A 119 -18.58 -15.57 6.17
N GLU A 120 -18.41 -15.13 7.42
CA GLU A 120 -19.36 -14.27 8.12
C GLU A 120 -18.64 -13.20 8.95
N LYS A 121 -19.24 -12.01 9.01
CA LYS A 121 -18.83 -10.93 9.92
C LYS A 121 -20.01 -10.56 10.81
N LYS A 122 -19.81 -10.61 12.13
CA LYS A 122 -20.76 -10.14 13.16
C LYS A 122 -20.05 -9.19 14.10
N ASP A 123 -20.32 -7.91 13.99
CA ASP A 123 -19.65 -6.84 14.75
C ASP A 123 -18.12 -6.96 14.68
N HIS A 124 -17.49 -7.29 15.80
CA HIS A 124 -16.04 -7.46 15.97
C HIS A 124 -15.56 -8.91 15.76
N VAL A 125 -16.43 -9.80 15.28
CA VAL A 125 -16.13 -11.21 15.07
C VAL A 125 -16.03 -11.50 13.57
N LEU A 126 -14.88 -12.03 13.17
CA LEU A 126 -14.63 -12.55 11.83
C LEU A 126 -14.65 -14.08 11.88
N GLN A 127 -15.53 -14.70 11.10
CA GLN A 127 -15.69 -16.15 11.08
C GLN A 127 -15.25 -16.71 9.72
N GLY A 128 -14.35 -17.68 9.73
CA GLY A 128 -14.03 -18.54 8.60
C GLY A 128 -14.59 -19.95 8.78
N ASP A 129 -14.16 -20.88 7.93
CA ASP A 129 -14.65 -22.27 7.94
C ASP A 129 -14.30 -22.99 9.26
N ASP A 130 -13.03 -22.92 9.68
CA ASP A 130 -12.50 -23.57 10.88
C ASP A 130 -12.00 -22.56 11.94
N THR A 131 -12.28 -21.27 11.74
CA THR A 131 -11.59 -20.19 12.47
C THR A 131 -12.56 -19.10 12.92
N VAL A 132 -12.35 -18.59 14.14
CA VAL A 132 -13.07 -17.44 14.69
C VAL A 132 -12.04 -16.44 15.21
N VAL A 133 -12.14 -15.18 14.77
CA VAL A 133 -11.24 -14.10 15.19
C VAL A 133 -12.06 -12.99 15.86
N TYR A 134 -11.70 -12.65 17.09
CA TYR A 134 -12.25 -11.51 17.81
C TYR A 134 -11.30 -10.32 17.69
N LEU A 135 -11.78 -9.21 17.14
CA LEU A 135 -11.04 -7.96 16.98
C LEU A 135 -11.35 -6.98 18.10
N TYR A 136 -10.33 -6.38 18.71
CA TYR A 136 -10.50 -5.33 19.71
C TYR A 136 -9.49 -4.19 19.49
N GLY A 137 -9.80 -2.99 19.97
CA GLY A 137 -8.90 -1.84 19.91
C GLY A 137 -9.05 -1.05 18.60
N GLU A 138 -7.92 -0.76 17.95
CA GLU A 138 -7.85 0.07 16.72
C GLU A 138 -8.04 -0.74 15.43
N TRP A 139 -8.20 -2.06 15.53
CA TRP A 139 -8.53 -2.90 14.38
C TRP A 139 -9.91 -2.52 13.85
N ASP A 140 -9.93 -1.86 12.68
CA ASP A 140 -11.17 -1.38 12.07
C ASP A 140 -11.93 -2.54 11.43
N HIS A 141 -12.87 -3.07 12.20
CA HIS A 141 -13.77 -4.13 11.78
C HIS A 141 -14.55 -3.80 10.49
N GLU A 142 -14.79 -2.52 10.13
CA GLU A 142 -15.49 -2.14 8.89
C GLU A 142 -14.72 -2.51 7.62
N MET A 143 -13.40 -2.69 7.71
CA MET A 143 -12.51 -3.01 6.59
C MET A 143 -12.48 -4.50 6.22
N TYR A 144 -13.45 -5.28 6.66
CA TYR A 144 -13.55 -6.71 6.38
C TYR A 144 -14.92 -7.08 5.81
N ALA A 145 -14.92 -7.90 4.76
CA ALA A 145 -16.11 -8.36 4.07
C ALA A 145 -16.03 -9.86 3.75
N PRO A 146 -17.15 -10.59 3.77
CA PRO A 146 -17.18 -11.98 3.34
C PRO A 146 -16.57 -12.19 1.95
N GLY A 147 -15.88 -13.32 1.77
CA GLY A 147 -15.11 -13.66 0.57
C GLY A 147 -13.67 -13.14 0.59
N MET A 148 -13.29 -12.28 1.54
CA MET A 148 -11.90 -11.87 1.71
C MET A 148 -11.05 -13.01 2.25
N CYS A 149 -9.85 -13.14 1.70
CA CYS A 149 -8.82 -14.00 2.27
C CYS A 149 -8.03 -13.22 3.31
N ILE A 150 -7.92 -13.78 4.51
CA ILE A 150 -7.29 -13.14 5.67
C ILE A 150 -6.17 -14.04 6.19
N ARG A 151 -5.05 -13.41 6.59
CA ARG A 151 -3.90 -14.06 7.22
C ARG A 151 -3.68 -13.49 8.62
N ILE A 152 -3.41 -14.37 9.57
CA ILE A 152 -2.96 -14.04 10.92
C ILE A 152 -1.47 -14.35 10.99
N ILE A 153 -0.68 -13.39 11.44
CA ILE A 153 0.79 -13.51 11.60
C ILE A 153 1.21 -13.03 12.99
N GLU A 154 2.40 -13.39 13.45
CA GLU A 154 2.98 -12.86 14.70
C GLU A 154 3.84 -11.60 14.43
N CYS A 155 3.74 -10.58 15.30
CA CYS A 155 4.56 -9.38 15.23
C CYS A 155 6.00 -9.69 15.64
N ARG A 156 6.95 -9.41 14.75
CA ARG A 156 8.40 -9.49 15.02
C ARG A 156 8.82 -8.69 16.25
N CYS A 157 8.19 -7.53 16.44
CA CYS A 157 8.39 -6.65 17.59
C CYS A 157 8.09 -7.31 18.95
N CYS A 158 7.29 -8.38 18.96
CA CYS A 158 6.90 -9.11 20.17
C CYS A 158 7.76 -10.36 20.41
N SER A 159 8.39 -10.90 19.36
CA SER A 159 9.16 -12.15 19.43
C SER A 159 10.48 -12.00 20.18
N THR A 160 11.09 -10.82 20.17
CA THR A 160 12.43 -10.57 20.77
C THR A 160 12.40 -10.33 22.29
N ASN A 161 11.23 -10.06 22.87
CA ASN A 161 11.08 -9.74 24.31
C ASN A 161 10.21 -10.74 25.08
N ALA A 162 9.99 -11.95 24.54
CA ALA A 162 9.20 -12.99 25.18
C ALA A 162 9.92 -13.65 26.37
N THR A 163 10.38 -12.87 27.35
CA THR A 163 10.24 -13.29 28.74
C THR A 163 8.75 -13.23 29.08
N ASN A 164 8.13 -14.42 29.18
CA ASN A 164 6.84 -14.76 29.77
C ASN A 164 6.26 -13.71 30.75
N ILE A 165 5.68 -12.63 30.23
CA ILE A 165 5.00 -11.62 31.05
C ILE A 165 3.62 -11.40 30.43
N TYR A 166 2.66 -12.17 30.98
CA TYR A 166 1.20 -12.09 30.84
C TYR A 166 0.53 -12.61 29.57
N GLU A 167 0.40 -13.93 29.49
CA GLU A 167 -0.74 -14.58 28.81
C GLU A 167 -1.97 -14.75 29.74
N ASN A 168 -1.96 -14.15 30.94
CA ASN A 168 -2.99 -14.38 31.98
C ASN A 168 -3.80 -13.14 32.42
N CYS A 169 -3.80 -12.04 31.67
CA CYS A 169 -4.68 -10.90 32.01
C CYS A 169 -5.70 -10.62 30.89
N LEU A 170 -6.99 -10.76 31.25
CA LEU A 170 -8.21 -10.23 30.61
C LEU A 170 -8.97 -11.08 29.58
N ALA A 171 -8.46 -12.21 29.09
CA ALA A 171 -9.27 -13.10 28.22
C ALA A 171 -10.34 -13.91 29.00
N GLN A 172 -10.11 -14.26 30.26
CA GLN A 172 -11.01 -15.19 30.98
C GLN A 172 -12.32 -14.55 31.49
N ASN A 173 -12.37 -13.23 31.70
CA ASN A 173 -13.57 -12.59 32.28
C ASN A 173 -14.55 -12.02 31.24
N LYS A 174 -14.20 -11.95 29.96
CA LYS A 174 -15.16 -11.60 28.88
C LYS A 174 -15.58 -12.78 28.01
N ILE A 175 -14.77 -13.83 27.89
CA ILE A 175 -15.15 -15.06 27.18
C ILE A 175 -16.27 -15.82 27.92
N ALA A 176 -16.40 -15.63 29.24
CA ALA A 176 -17.50 -16.20 30.03
C ALA A 176 -18.90 -15.65 29.69
N VAL A 177 -19.01 -14.52 28.98
CA VAL A 177 -20.31 -13.92 28.60
C VAL A 177 -20.80 -14.39 27.22
N CYS A 178 -19.92 -14.96 26.39
CA CYS A 178 -20.30 -15.53 25.09
C CYS A 178 -20.35 -17.07 25.08
N ALA A 179 -19.82 -17.75 26.11
CA ALA A 179 -19.79 -19.22 26.20
C ALA A 179 -21.14 -19.86 26.62
N SER A 180 -22.19 -19.07 26.86
CA SER A 180 -23.49 -19.54 27.31
C SER A 180 -24.53 -19.74 26.19
N LEU A 181 -24.16 -19.63 24.91
CA LEU A 181 -25.03 -20.04 23.81
C LEU A 181 -24.36 -21.14 22.96
N SER A 182 -25.14 -22.19 22.71
CA SER A 182 -24.90 -23.35 21.84
C SER A 182 -23.82 -24.36 22.27
N LYS A 183 -24.19 -25.24 23.20
CA LYS A 183 -23.73 -26.63 23.17
C LYS A 183 -24.63 -27.43 22.23
N THR A 184 -24.33 -27.38 20.93
CA THR A 184 -24.77 -28.40 19.97
C THR A 184 -23.53 -29.17 19.52
N LYS A 185 -23.50 -30.46 19.87
CA LYS A 185 -22.49 -31.43 19.46
C LYS A 185 -22.56 -31.58 17.94
N ASP A 186 -21.57 -31.02 17.22
CA ASP A 186 -20.89 -31.61 16.03
C ASP A 186 -20.03 -30.61 15.22
N ASP A 187 -19.63 -29.47 15.79
CA ASP A 187 -18.63 -28.62 15.13
C ASP A 187 -17.22 -29.06 15.56
N SER A 188 -16.43 -29.55 14.59
CA SER A 188 -14.97 -29.66 14.69
C SER A 188 -14.40 -28.43 15.40
N ALA A 189 -13.55 -28.61 16.41
CA ALA A 189 -13.06 -27.53 17.28
C ALA A 189 -12.45 -26.38 16.45
N LYS A 190 -13.24 -25.32 16.24
CA LYS A 190 -12.81 -24.12 15.53
C LYS A 190 -11.66 -23.47 16.29
N LYS A 191 -10.61 -23.04 15.58
CA LYS A 191 -9.50 -22.27 16.14
C LYS A 191 -9.99 -20.87 16.49
N VAL A 192 -9.71 -20.43 17.71
CA VAL A 192 -10.15 -19.11 18.19
C VAL A 192 -8.94 -18.20 18.39
N PHE A 193 -8.95 -17.05 17.74
CA PHE A 193 -7.94 -16.01 17.91
C PHE A 193 -8.57 -14.76 18.51
N THR A 194 -7.84 -14.11 19.40
CA THR A 194 -8.16 -12.75 19.85
C THR A 194 -7.05 -11.84 19.35
N ILE A 195 -7.40 -10.74 18.68
CA ILE A 195 -6.46 -9.76 18.11
C ILE A 195 -6.75 -8.40 18.73
N THR A 196 -5.73 -7.77 19.29
CA THR A 196 -5.81 -6.50 20.03
C THR A 196 -4.67 -5.58 19.61
N ASN A 197 -4.62 -4.36 20.14
CA ASN A 197 -3.49 -3.44 19.91
C ASN A 197 -2.21 -3.80 20.68
N THR A 198 -2.23 -4.87 21.48
CA THR A 198 -1.18 -5.18 22.45
C THR A 198 -0.68 -6.61 22.35
N ASN A 199 -1.41 -7.48 21.65
CA ASN A 199 -1.03 -8.87 21.56
C ASN A 199 -0.14 -9.14 20.35
N LYS A 200 0.59 -10.25 20.38
CA LYS A 200 1.55 -10.56 19.32
C LYS A 200 0.92 -10.83 17.95
N TYR A 201 -0.40 -11.03 17.84
CA TYR A 201 -1.03 -11.39 16.58
C TYR A 201 -1.43 -10.15 15.78
N LEU A 202 -1.12 -10.18 14.48
CA LEU A 202 -1.47 -9.15 13.50
C LEU A 202 -2.35 -9.77 12.42
N LEU A 203 -3.25 -8.98 11.86
CA LEU A 203 -4.16 -9.41 10.81
C LEU A 203 -3.84 -8.72 9.47
N LEU A 204 -3.82 -9.49 8.40
CA LEU A 204 -3.54 -9.03 7.04
C LEU A 204 -4.61 -9.50 6.07
N VAL A 205 -5.14 -8.56 5.28
CA VAL A 205 -6.06 -8.89 4.18
C VAL A 205 -5.25 -9.20 2.92
N GLU A 206 -5.59 -10.26 2.20
CA GLU A 206 -4.89 -10.57 0.96
C GLU A 206 -5.17 -9.51 -0.14
N THR A 207 -4.13 -9.08 -0.84
CA THR A 207 -4.18 -8.06 -1.92
C THR A 207 -3.09 -8.34 -2.96
N PRO A 208 -3.18 -7.83 -4.20
CA PRO A 208 -2.03 -7.85 -5.11
C PRO A 208 -0.79 -7.22 -4.45
N THR A 209 0.41 -7.65 -4.83
CA THR A 209 1.65 -7.08 -4.24
C THR A 209 1.72 -5.58 -4.49
N LEU A 210 1.67 -4.78 -3.41
CA LEU A 210 1.73 -3.32 -3.47
C LEU A 210 3.15 -2.82 -3.17
N SER A 211 3.55 -1.73 -3.83
CA SER A 211 4.79 -1.05 -3.42
C SER A 211 4.58 -0.33 -2.09
N VAL A 212 5.63 -0.24 -1.27
CA VAL A 212 5.61 0.54 -0.02
C VAL A 212 5.23 1.99 -0.32
N THR A 213 5.75 2.59 -1.39
CA THR A 213 5.38 3.95 -1.81
C THR A 213 3.88 4.09 -2.10
N ASN A 214 3.27 3.11 -2.78
CA ASN A 214 1.83 3.09 -3.00
C ASN A 214 1.08 3.00 -1.67
N LEU A 215 1.49 2.10 -0.77
CA LEU A 215 0.87 1.99 0.56
C LEU A 215 0.97 3.29 1.37
N ILE A 216 2.09 4.01 1.30
CA ILE A 216 2.27 5.31 1.95
C ILE A 216 1.35 6.38 1.38
N SER A 217 1.13 6.39 0.06
CA SER A 217 0.07 7.25 -0.51
C SER A 217 -1.32 6.86 0.00
N GLY A 218 -1.55 5.56 0.22
CA GLY A 218 -2.77 5.01 0.82
C GLY A 218 -3.05 5.42 2.26
N MET A 219 -2.04 5.91 3.00
CA MET A 219 -2.18 6.30 4.41
C MET A 219 -3.11 7.52 4.59
N GLU A 220 -3.13 8.43 3.62
CA GLU A 220 -4.08 9.56 3.59
C GLU A 220 -5.40 9.19 2.95
N CYS A 221 -5.35 8.41 1.86
CA CYS A 221 -6.52 8.02 1.10
C CYS A 221 -6.37 6.60 0.57
N ALA A 222 -7.14 5.66 1.11
CA ALA A 222 -7.05 4.25 0.73
C ALA A 222 -7.33 3.97 -0.77
N LEU A 223 -8.00 4.89 -1.47
CA LEU A 223 -8.21 4.81 -2.93
C LEU A 223 -7.02 5.30 -3.76
N GLN A 224 -6.17 6.16 -3.21
CA GLN A 224 -5.08 6.77 -3.97
C GLN A 224 -4.16 5.74 -4.64
N PRO A 225 -3.78 4.63 -4.01
CA PRO A 225 -2.96 3.60 -4.67
C PRO A 225 -3.62 3.01 -5.91
N LEU A 226 -4.92 2.71 -5.82
CA LEU A 226 -5.70 2.18 -6.94
C LEU A 226 -5.75 3.18 -8.10
N PHE A 227 -5.92 4.47 -7.80
CA PHE A 227 -5.91 5.52 -8.82
C PHE A 227 -4.53 5.70 -9.47
N ASN A 228 -3.47 5.71 -8.67
CA ASN A 228 -2.09 5.84 -9.17
C ASN A 228 -1.72 4.70 -10.13
N GLU A 229 -2.15 3.46 -9.82
CA GLU A 229 -1.87 2.28 -10.65
C GLU A 229 -2.75 2.19 -11.90
N ARG A 230 -4.04 2.57 -11.81
CA ARG A 230 -5.00 2.34 -12.90
C ARG A 230 -5.22 3.55 -13.80
N ILE A 231 -4.95 4.75 -13.32
CA ILE A 231 -5.12 6.00 -14.06
C ILE A 231 -3.75 6.64 -14.27
N GLU A 232 -2.86 5.87 -14.90
CA GLU A 232 -1.46 6.20 -15.22
C GLU A 232 -1.30 7.57 -15.91
N SER A 233 -2.32 8.01 -16.66
CA SER A 233 -2.32 9.30 -17.37
C SER A 233 -2.53 10.54 -16.49
N LEU A 234 -2.80 10.40 -15.19
CA LEU A 234 -2.93 11.51 -14.23
C LEU A 234 -1.75 11.60 -13.27
N ASN A 235 -0.63 10.92 -13.53
CA ASN A 235 0.59 11.09 -12.75
C ASN A 235 1.24 12.45 -13.06
N PHE A 236 0.59 13.54 -12.63
CA PHE A 236 1.08 14.92 -12.63
C PHE A 236 2.32 15.12 -11.71
N LEU A 237 2.77 14.07 -11.02
CA LEU A 237 3.84 14.12 -10.03
C LEU A 237 5.23 14.28 -10.66
N TYR A 238 5.41 13.87 -11.91
CA TYR A 238 6.73 13.89 -12.57
C TYR A 238 7.16 15.28 -13.06
N ASP A 239 6.26 16.26 -13.05
CA ASP A 239 6.55 17.63 -13.51
C ASP A 239 6.85 18.62 -12.36
N ASP A 240 6.79 18.19 -11.09
CA ASP A 240 7.09 19.10 -9.97
C ASP A 240 8.61 19.23 -9.77
N ARG A 241 9.11 20.46 -9.92
CA ARG A 241 10.52 20.83 -9.70
C ARG A 241 11.12 20.27 -8.41
N ARG A 242 10.33 20.17 -7.33
CA ARG A 242 10.78 19.69 -6.01
C ARG A 242 11.03 18.18 -6.03
N VAL A 243 10.22 17.43 -6.78
CA VAL A 243 10.39 15.97 -6.93
C VAL A 243 11.67 15.69 -7.72
N ILE A 244 11.90 16.42 -8.81
CA ILE A 244 13.13 16.28 -9.60
C ILE A 244 14.36 16.64 -8.77
N LEU A 245 14.35 17.78 -8.06
CA LEU A 245 15.45 18.11 -7.13
C LEU A 245 15.67 17.02 -6.09
N GLY A 246 14.59 16.47 -5.51
CA GLY A 246 14.66 15.34 -4.59
C GLY A 246 15.41 14.15 -5.18
N LYS A 247 15.04 13.76 -6.40
CA LYS A 247 15.68 12.66 -7.14
C LYS A 247 17.17 12.92 -7.38
N LEU A 248 17.54 14.12 -7.83
CA LEU A 248 18.95 14.51 -8.04
C LEU A 248 19.75 14.41 -6.74
N PHE A 249 19.18 14.82 -5.61
CA PHE A 249 19.83 14.71 -4.31
C PHE A 249 20.01 13.25 -3.85
N HIS A 250 19.02 12.37 -4.05
CA HIS A 250 19.18 10.94 -3.75
C HIS A 250 20.35 10.36 -4.55
N VAL A 251 20.39 10.60 -5.86
CA VAL A 251 21.47 10.12 -6.73
C VAL A 251 22.84 10.63 -6.24
N MET A 252 22.96 11.92 -5.90
CA MET A 252 24.22 12.48 -5.36
C MET A 252 24.62 11.90 -4.01
N LEU A 253 23.67 11.52 -3.16
CA LEU A 253 23.93 10.92 -1.85
C LEU A 253 24.34 9.44 -1.97
N GLN A 254 23.89 8.75 -3.03
CA GLN A 254 24.09 7.32 -3.22
C GLN A 254 25.26 7.00 -4.18
N ARG A 255 25.46 7.79 -5.24
CA ARG A 255 26.43 7.50 -6.33
C ARG A 255 27.60 8.48 -6.34
N ASP A 256 28.77 7.99 -6.76
CA ASP A 256 29.90 8.84 -7.18
C ASP A 256 29.66 9.35 -8.60
N ILE A 257 28.98 10.49 -8.71
CA ILE A 257 28.67 11.15 -9.98
C ILE A 257 29.04 12.65 -9.90
N THR A 258 29.50 13.21 -11.01
CA THR A 258 29.72 14.66 -11.11
C THR A 258 28.38 15.37 -11.33
N ILE A 259 28.27 16.63 -10.89
CA ILE A 259 27.03 17.40 -11.05
C ILE A 259 26.66 17.54 -12.54
N ASP A 260 27.64 17.76 -13.42
CA ASP A 260 27.36 17.93 -14.85
C ASP A 260 26.88 16.62 -15.50
N ALA A 261 27.48 15.47 -15.14
CA ALA A 261 27.00 14.17 -15.62
C ALA A 261 25.58 13.87 -15.12
N LEU A 262 25.30 14.15 -13.85
CA LEU A 262 23.97 14.00 -13.26
C LEU A 262 22.93 14.85 -13.98
N LEU A 263 23.20 16.15 -14.17
CA LEU A 263 22.25 17.05 -14.83
C LEU A 263 22.00 16.63 -16.29
N ASN A 264 23.03 16.14 -16.98
CA ASN A 264 22.90 15.61 -18.32
C ASN A 264 22.03 14.34 -18.37
N GLU A 265 22.21 13.40 -17.44
CA GLU A 265 21.38 12.18 -17.29
C GLU A 265 19.89 12.52 -17.06
N HIS A 266 19.61 13.65 -16.40
CA HIS A 266 18.26 14.10 -16.04
C HIS A 266 17.73 15.30 -16.86
N SER A 267 18.37 15.63 -17.99
CA SER A 267 18.07 16.82 -18.80
C SER A 267 16.60 16.90 -19.25
N LEU A 268 15.99 15.78 -19.65
CA LEU A 268 14.57 15.73 -20.04
C LEU A 268 13.61 15.99 -18.86
N GLU A 269 13.93 15.48 -17.67
CA GLU A 269 13.15 15.67 -16.45
C GLU A 269 13.24 17.12 -15.95
N LEU A 270 14.43 17.72 -16.08
CA LEU A 270 14.65 19.14 -15.83
C LEU A 270 13.80 20.01 -16.78
N TYR A 271 13.83 19.69 -18.08
CA TYR A 271 13.03 20.40 -19.09
C TYR A 271 11.52 20.32 -18.81
N THR A 272 11.00 19.12 -18.59
CA THR A 272 9.56 18.87 -18.36
C THR A 272 9.04 19.52 -17.08
N SER A 273 9.87 19.57 -16.03
CA SER A 273 9.54 20.29 -14.79
C SER A 273 9.80 21.81 -14.84
N ASN A 274 10.23 22.35 -15.99
CA ASN A 274 10.62 23.75 -16.15
C ASN A 274 11.73 24.17 -15.15
N LEU A 275 12.62 23.26 -14.76
CA LEU A 275 13.76 23.55 -13.88
C LEU A 275 15.03 23.68 -14.73
N THR A 276 15.67 24.84 -14.74
CA THR A 276 16.88 25.01 -15.55
C THR A 276 18.06 24.26 -14.93
N GLU A 277 18.99 23.78 -15.76
CA GLU A 277 20.23 23.15 -15.29
C GLU A 277 21.02 24.07 -14.33
N ASN A 278 21.08 25.37 -14.61
CA ASN A 278 21.75 26.35 -13.76
C ASN A 278 21.08 26.47 -12.37
N GLU A 279 19.75 26.48 -12.32
CA GLU A 279 19.02 26.48 -11.05
C GLU A 279 19.26 25.18 -10.26
N ALA A 280 19.17 24.02 -10.92
CA ALA A 280 19.43 22.72 -10.31
C ALA A 280 20.87 22.62 -9.79
N LYS A 281 21.86 22.99 -10.62
CA LYS A 281 23.28 23.03 -10.28
C LYS A 281 23.53 23.90 -9.05
N LYS A 282 22.97 25.12 -9.02
CA LYS A 282 23.10 26.02 -7.87
C LYS A 282 22.56 25.39 -6.59
N ARG A 283 21.38 24.77 -6.65
CA ARG A 283 20.78 24.09 -5.48
C ARG A 283 21.63 22.93 -4.98
N ILE A 284 22.19 22.14 -5.89
CA ILE A 284 23.07 21.03 -5.52
C ILE A 284 24.36 21.55 -4.88
N LEU A 285 24.96 22.62 -5.44
CA LEU A 285 26.16 23.24 -4.89
C LEU A 285 25.93 23.82 -3.48
N ASP A 286 24.77 24.43 -3.22
CA ASP A 286 24.40 24.98 -1.91
C ASP A 286 24.38 23.88 -0.82
N ASP A 287 23.96 22.65 -1.18
CA ASP A 287 23.87 21.50 -0.26
C ASP A 287 25.06 20.52 -0.39
N LEU A 288 26.03 20.77 -1.28
CA LEU A 288 27.16 19.89 -1.54
C LEU A 288 27.99 19.54 -0.28
N PRO A 289 28.28 20.50 0.65
CA PRO A 289 28.95 20.15 1.90
C PRO A 289 28.21 19.09 2.73
N LYS A 290 26.87 19.15 2.74
CA LYS A 290 26.00 18.19 3.45
C LYS A 290 26.06 16.81 2.81
N ILE A 291 26.03 16.77 1.48
CA ILE A 291 26.16 15.53 0.69
C ILE A 291 27.50 14.87 0.99
N ILE A 292 28.60 15.62 0.94
CA ILE A 292 29.94 15.10 1.26
C ILE A 292 30.00 14.59 2.70
N ASN A 293 29.43 15.33 3.67
CA ASN A 293 29.40 14.93 5.07
C ASN A 293 28.61 13.64 5.30
N PHE A 294 27.49 13.46 4.59
CA PHE A 294 26.70 12.23 4.62
C PHE A 294 27.50 11.03 4.08
N ARG A 295 28.10 11.17 2.89
CA ARG A 295 28.86 10.10 2.23
C ARG A 295 30.13 9.68 2.97
N LYS A 296 30.68 10.55 3.82
CA LYS A 296 31.76 10.19 4.74
C LYS A 296 31.31 9.28 5.89
N LYS A 297 30.02 9.29 6.23
CA LYS A 297 29.44 8.56 7.37
C LYS A 297 28.78 7.25 6.97
N ILE A 298 28.25 7.17 5.76
CA ILE A 298 27.44 6.05 5.27
C ILE A 298 28.19 5.36 4.11
N CYS A 299 28.41 4.06 4.22
CA CYS A 299 29.08 3.23 3.20
C CYS A 299 28.24 1.98 2.82
N GLY A 300 26.91 2.04 3.00
CA GLY A 300 26.00 0.93 2.75
C GLY A 300 25.73 0.65 1.27
N LYS A 301 24.96 -0.42 1.02
CA LYS A 301 24.40 -0.74 -0.30
C LYS A 301 23.27 0.24 -0.61
N ASN A 302 23.27 0.81 -1.80
CA ASN A 302 22.21 1.74 -2.24
C ASN A 302 21.10 0.99 -2.99
N GLU A 303 19.88 1.50 -2.92
CA GLU A 303 18.71 1.06 -3.70
C GLU A 303 18.43 -0.45 -3.57
N GLU A 304 18.43 -0.96 -2.34
CA GLU A 304 18.21 -2.39 -2.08
C GLU A 304 16.72 -2.75 -2.29
N TYR A 305 16.46 -3.66 -3.22
CA TYR A 305 15.11 -4.15 -3.49
C TYR A 305 14.68 -5.16 -2.43
N ILE A 306 13.47 -4.98 -1.89
CA ILE A 306 12.88 -5.88 -0.91
C ILE A 306 11.51 -6.38 -1.36
N TYR A 307 11.20 -7.63 -1.03
CA TYR A 307 9.93 -8.26 -1.37
C TYR A 307 9.46 -9.22 -0.26
N SER A 308 8.15 -9.22 -0.02
CA SER A 308 7.49 -10.17 0.87
C SER A 308 6.24 -10.72 0.20
N ALA A 309 6.26 -12.01 -0.17
CA ALA A 309 5.07 -12.72 -0.63
C ALA A 309 4.03 -12.89 0.49
N LEU A 310 4.49 -13.02 1.74
CA LEU A 310 3.62 -13.16 2.91
C LEU A 310 2.81 -11.88 3.15
N LEU A 311 3.48 -10.72 3.14
CA LEU A 311 2.84 -9.42 3.38
C LEU A 311 2.23 -8.83 2.10
N GLN A 312 2.60 -9.37 0.93
CA GLN A 312 2.27 -8.86 -0.40
C GLN A 312 2.71 -7.41 -0.56
N MET A 313 3.96 -7.17 -0.20
CA MET A 313 4.59 -5.85 -0.24
C MET A 313 5.95 -5.95 -0.93
N LYS A 314 6.30 -4.90 -1.67
CA LYS A 314 7.64 -4.70 -2.24
C LYS A 314 8.12 -3.27 -2.06
N GLY A 315 9.40 -3.02 -2.08
CA GLY A 315 9.95 -1.68 -1.90
C GLY A 315 11.39 -1.58 -2.35
N ILE A 316 11.90 -0.36 -2.35
CA ILE A 316 13.32 -0.07 -2.58
C ILE A 316 13.78 0.76 -1.40
N ILE A 317 14.74 0.23 -0.63
CA ILE A 317 15.35 0.93 0.48
C ILE A 317 16.48 1.81 -0.09
N ASP A 318 16.47 3.10 0.22
CA ASP A 318 17.49 4.03 -0.30
C ASP A 318 18.92 3.56 0.01
N ILE A 319 19.21 3.21 1.28
CA ILE A 319 20.50 2.64 1.69
C ILE A 319 20.32 1.59 2.81
N VAL A 320 20.97 0.43 2.65
CA VAL A 320 21.17 -0.58 3.69
C VAL A 320 22.64 -0.59 4.11
N ASP A 321 22.92 -0.13 5.33
CA ASP A 321 24.26 -0.12 5.94
C ASP A 321 24.23 -0.97 7.23
N ASN A 322 24.54 -0.39 8.39
CA ASN A 322 24.33 -1.02 9.68
C ASN A 322 22.84 -1.15 10.05
N GLY A 323 21.92 -0.79 9.16
CA GLY A 323 20.47 -0.72 9.34
C GLY A 323 19.80 -0.13 8.09
N ILE A 324 18.50 0.13 8.17
CA ILE A 324 17.74 0.81 7.09
C ILE A 324 17.94 2.31 7.21
N ILE A 325 18.30 2.98 6.11
CA ILE A 325 18.37 4.44 6.03
C ILE A 325 17.50 4.91 4.87
N GLU A 326 16.42 5.61 5.19
CA GLU A 326 15.58 6.34 4.22
C GLU A 326 16.02 7.79 4.14
N ILE A 327 16.23 8.31 2.95
CA ILE A 327 16.66 9.68 2.68
C ILE A 327 15.42 10.53 2.38
N LYS A 328 15.37 11.72 2.98
CA LYS A 328 14.33 12.73 2.73
C LYS A 328 14.96 14.09 2.51
N THR A 329 14.50 14.79 1.47
CA THR A 329 14.94 16.16 1.15
C THR A 329 14.01 17.24 1.74
N GLY A 330 12.81 16.83 2.17
CA GLY A 330 11.80 17.71 2.75
C GLY A 330 11.90 17.90 4.27
N ASN A 331 10.80 18.39 4.85
CA ASN A 331 10.61 18.42 6.31
C ASN A 331 10.14 17.05 6.80
N PHE A 332 10.27 16.82 8.11
CA PHE A 332 9.74 15.64 8.77
C PHE A 332 8.24 15.42 8.50
N ASN A 333 7.89 14.19 8.14
CA ASN A 333 6.51 13.75 7.96
C ASN A 333 6.31 12.39 8.65
N THR A 334 5.15 12.20 9.28
CA THR A 334 4.78 10.92 9.92
C THR A 334 4.70 9.76 8.90
N LYS A 335 4.42 10.07 7.63
CA LYS A 335 4.50 9.12 6.52
C LYS A 335 5.89 8.53 6.32
N ASP A 336 6.94 9.32 6.56
CA ASP A 336 8.32 8.85 6.42
C ASP A 336 8.60 7.74 7.44
N VAL A 337 8.05 7.90 8.66
CA VAL A 337 8.14 6.88 9.72
C VAL A 337 7.39 5.62 9.32
N ALA A 338 6.15 5.76 8.83
CA ALA A 338 5.38 4.62 8.34
C ALA A 338 6.10 3.88 7.19
N GLN A 339 6.78 4.60 6.30
CA GLN A 339 7.54 4.02 5.19
C GLN A 339 8.66 3.11 5.69
N VAL A 340 9.46 3.60 6.64
CA VAL A 340 10.56 2.82 7.21
C VAL A 340 10.06 1.65 8.05
N LEU A 341 8.93 1.80 8.76
CA LEU A 341 8.27 0.68 9.45
C LEU A 341 7.78 -0.39 8.47
N LEU A 342 7.27 -0.01 7.30
CA LEU A 342 6.91 -0.99 6.25
C LEU A 342 8.15 -1.70 5.70
N TYR A 343 9.27 -0.99 5.48
CA TYR A 343 10.53 -1.62 5.08
C TYR A 343 11.05 -2.60 6.15
N TYR A 344 10.92 -2.25 7.43
CA TYR A 344 11.21 -3.16 8.53
C TYR A 344 10.34 -4.42 8.50
N LEU A 345 9.03 -4.29 8.30
CA LEU A 345 8.13 -5.43 8.25
C LEU A 345 8.49 -6.40 7.12
N VAL A 346 8.90 -5.87 5.96
CA VAL A 346 9.31 -6.68 4.81
C VAL A 346 10.69 -7.31 5.02
N SER A 347 11.69 -6.52 5.42
CA SER A 347 13.10 -6.94 5.44
C SER A 347 13.58 -7.54 6.77
N GLY A 348 12.99 -7.10 7.89
CA GLY A 348 13.46 -7.46 9.25
C GLY A 348 14.76 -6.77 9.68
N ILE A 349 15.27 -5.84 8.88
CA ILE A 349 16.56 -5.16 9.13
C ILE A 349 16.37 -4.07 10.19
N GLU A 350 17.25 -4.05 11.19
CA GLU A 350 17.32 -3.03 12.25
C GLU A 350 18.77 -2.56 12.45
N PRO A 351 18.98 -1.35 13.02
CA PRO A 351 18.02 -0.30 13.36
C PRO A 351 17.45 0.47 12.14
N LEU A 352 16.48 1.34 12.42
CA LEU A 352 15.74 2.13 11.43
C LEU A 352 16.09 3.62 11.53
N PHE A 353 16.50 4.22 10.42
CA PHE A 353 16.85 5.63 10.36
C PHE A 353 16.16 6.36 9.21
N ILE A 354 15.83 7.63 9.44
CA ILE A 354 15.47 8.59 8.40
C ILE A 354 16.51 9.71 8.41
N TYR A 355 17.14 9.99 7.28
CA TYR A 355 18.07 11.10 7.10
C TYR A 355 17.38 12.26 6.39
N TYR A 356 17.29 13.41 7.06
CA TYR A 356 16.78 14.65 6.46
C TYR A 356 17.93 15.54 5.98
N LEU A 357 18.11 15.62 4.66
CA LEU A 357 19.18 16.43 4.04
C LEU A 357 19.10 17.90 4.45
N LYS A 358 17.89 18.46 4.50
CA LYS A 358 17.66 19.88 4.83
C LYS A 358 18.36 20.31 6.12
N ASN A 359 18.34 19.45 7.13
CA ASN A 359 18.80 19.74 8.50
C ASN A 359 20.03 18.90 8.92
N GLU A 360 20.60 18.09 8.02
CA GLU A 360 21.69 17.13 8.30
C GLU A 360 21.43 16.23 9.52
N SER A 361 20.19 15.78 9.68
CA SER A 361 19.77 15.06 10.89
C SER A 361 19.32 13.65 10.59
N PHE A 362 19.84 12.70 11.36
CA PHE A 362 19.29 11.34 11.47
C PHE A 362 18.23 11.30 12.56
N VAL A 363 17.08 10.72 12.22
CA VAL A 363 16.00 10.38 13.15
C VAL A 363 15.98 8.87 13.29
N ASN A 364 16.25 8.37 14.50
CA ASN A 364 16.11 6.95 14.82
C ASN A 364 14.62 6.63 15.02
N VAL A 365 14.08 5.72 14.22
CA VAL A 365 12.69 5.26 14.31
C VAL A 365 12.66 4.05 15.24
N LYS A 366 12.06 4.24 16.42
CA LYS A 366 11.83 3.13 17.36
C LYS A 366 10.65 2.30 16.86
N ILE A 367 10.81 0.98 16.88
CA ILE A 367 9.73 0.05 16.55
C ILE A 367 8.86 -0.13 17.79
N LYS A 368 7.61 0.33 17.71
CA LYS A 368 6.58 0.08 18.73
C LYS A 368 5.50 -0.80 18.10
N HIS A 369 5.02 -1.81 18.83
CA HIS A 369 3.97 -2.71 18.35
C HIS A 369 2.71 -1.95 17.90
N PHE A 370 2.31 -0.93 18.67
CA PHE A 370 1.17 -0.09 18.35
C PHE A 370 1.33 0.61 16.98
N ASP A 371 2.50 1.18 16.69
CA ASP A 371 2.75 1.84 15.41
C ASP A 371 2.68 0.82 14.23
N ILE A 372 3.12 -0.43 14.44
CA ILE A 372 2.97 -1.52 13.47
C ILE A 372 1.49 -1.85 13.22
N VAL A 373 0.68 -1.97 14.28
CA VAL A 373 -0.77 -2.19 14.18
C VAL A 373 -1.43 -1.08 13.37
N SER A 374 -1.14 0.18 13.70
CA SER A 374 -1.74 1.33 13.00
C SER A 374 -1.34 1.38 11.52
N VAL A 375 -0.09 1.08 11.17
CA VAL A 375 0.38 1.01 9.76
C VAL A 375 -0.29 -0.14 9.01
N LEU A 376 -0.41 -1.32 9.62
CA LEU A 376 -1.05 -2.47 8.98
C LEU A 376 -2.56 -2.29 8.80
N ASN A 377 -3.26 -1.63 9.72
CA ASN A 377 -4.66 -1.27 9.56
C ASN A 377 -4.89 -0.43 8.30
N ARG A 378 -3.99 0.51 8.00
CA ARG A 378 -4.07 1.29 6.74
C ARG A 378 -3.78 0.49 5.51
N ARG A 379 -2.80 -0.39 5.58
CA ARG A 379 -2.55 -1.33 4.49
C ARG A 379 -3.75 -2.24 4.24
N ASN A 380 -4.48 -2.65 5.29
CA ASN A 380 -5.74 -3.39 5.17
C ASN A 380 -6.87 -2.55 4.57
N ALA A 381 -6.96 -1.25 4.89
CA ALA A 381 -7.89 -0.32 4.25
C ALA A 381 -7.68 -0.26 2.73
N VAL A 382 -6.42 -0.16 2.30
CA VAL A 382 -6.06 -0.19 0.87
C VAL A 382 -6.44 -1.54 0.26
N ALA A 383 -6.11 -2.66 0.91
CA ALA A 383 -6.51 -3.98 0.42
C ALA A 383 -8.03 -4.15 0.28
N PHE A 384 -8.80 -3.62 1.23
CA PHE A 384 -10.26 -3.62 1.17
C PHE A 384 -10.77 -2.89 -0.07
N VAL A 385 -10.19 -1.74 -0.40
CA VAL A 385 -10.50 -1.01 -1.64
C VAL A 385 -10.24 -1.85 -2.90
N TYR A 386 -9.11 -2.54 -2.97
CA TYR A 386 -8.81 -3.43 -4.11
C TYR A 386 -9.78 -4.59 -4.21
N PHE A 387 -10.13 -5.21 -3.07
CA PHE A 387 -11.12 -6.27 -3.02
C PHE A 387 -12.49 -5.80 -3.52
N MET A 388 -12.97 -4.65 -3.05
CA MET A 388 -14.24 -4.07 -3.48
C MET A 388 -14.23 -3.77 -4.97
N TRP A 389 -13.16 -3.16 -5.47
CA TRP A 389 -13.00 -2.89 -6.90
C TRP A 389 -13.08 -4.16 -7.74
N ASN A 390 -12.31 -5.19 -7.38
CA ASN A 390 -12.28 -6.46 -8.12
C ASN A 390 -13.63 -7.17 -8.10
N SER A 391 -14.34 -7.15 -6.96
CA SER A 391 -15.67 -7.74 -6.83
C SER A 391 -16.66 -7.11 -7.80
N MET A 392 -16.64 -5.77 -7.91
CA MET A 392 -17.50 -5.06 -8.86
C MET A 392 -17.20 -5.37 -10.33
N GLN A 393 -15.93 -5.59 -10.67
CA GLN A 393 -15.55 -5.95 -12.04
C GLN A 393 -16.01 -7.37 -12.40
N TYR A 394 -16.02 -8.28 -11.42
CA TYR A 394 -16.53 -9.63 -11.61
C TYR A 394 -18.03 -9.63 -11.90
N ASP A 395 -18.82 -8.88 -11.11
CA ASP A 395 -20.27 -8.78 -11.30
C ASP A 395 -20.64 -8.24 -12.69
N LYS A 396 -19.95 -7.20 -13.15
CA LYS A 396 -20.16 -6.64 -14.51
C LYS A 396 -19.84 -7.64 -15.61
N ARG A 397 -18.77 -8.43 -15.48
CA ARG A 397 -18.45 -9.48 -16.46
C ARG A 397 -19.51 -10.57 -16.43
N ALA A 398 -19.98 -10.97 -15.26
CA ALA A 398 -21.03 -11.97 -15.12
C ALA A 398 -22.37 -11.48 -15.70
N GLU A 399 -22.70 -10.20 -15.55
CA GLU A 399 -23.86 -9.56 -16.17
C GLU A 399 -23.73 -9.50 -17.70
N MET A 400 -22.60 -9.01 -18.22
CA MET A 400 -22.32 -8.98 -19.66
C MET A 400 -22.35 -10.38 -20.30
N ASN A 401 -21.80 -11.40 -19.62
CA ASN A 401 -21.86 -12.77 -20.09
C ASN A 401 -23.29 -13.32 -20.12
N ARG A 402 -24.12 -12.96 -19.13
CA ARG A 402 -25.56 -13.29 -19.13
C ARG A 402 -26.29 -12.62 -20.28
N GLU A 403 -26.02 -11.35 -20.58
CA GLU A 403 -26.61 -10.66 -21.73
C GLU A 403 -26.19 -11.29 -23.07
N ILE A 404 -24.92 -11.66 -23.22
CA ILE A 404 -24.42 -12.36 -24.42
C ILE A 404 -25.14 -13.71 -24.59
N LEU A 405 -25.33 -14.47 -23.51
CA LEU A 405 -26.06 -15.74 -23.53
C LEU A 405 -27.53 -15.56 -23.94
N VAL A 406 -28.22 -14.56 -23.38
CA VAL A 406 -29.61 -14.23 -23.72
C VAL A 406 -29.72 -13.79 -25.18
N ASN A 407 -28.79 -12.96 -25.66
CA ASN A 407 -28.79 -12.50 -27.06
C ASN A 407 -28.48 -13.65 -28.03
N LYS A 408 -27.56 -14.57 -27.69
CA LYS A 408 -27.32 -15.79 -28.48
C LYS A 408 -28.58 -16.67 -28.58
N GLN A 409 -29.31 -16.84 -27.48
CA GLN A 409 -30.57 -17.59 -27.49
C GLN A 409 -31.64 -16.93 -28.36
N LYS A 410 -31.75 -15.59 -28.34
CA LYS A 410 -32.66 -14.85 -29.22
C LYS A 410 -32.30 -15.01 -30.69
N THR A 411 -31.01 -15.00 -31.05
CA THR A 411 -30.56 -15.19 -32.44
C THR A 411 -30.70 -16.63 -32.94
N LEU A 412 -30.67 -17.62 -32.04
CA LEU A 412 -30.84 -19.04 -32.39
C LEU A 412 -32.32 -19.49 -32.37
N GLY A 413 -33.20 -18.73 -31.71
CA GLY A 413 -34.64 -19.02 -31.57
C GLY A 413 -35.53 -18.46 -32.68
N SER A 414 -34.95 -17.86 -33.74
CA SER A 414 -35.71 -17.26 -34.85
C SER A 414 -35.36 -17.87 -36.21
N SER A 415 -35.00 -19.15 -36.28
CA SER A 415 -35.27 -19.91 -37.50
C SER A 415 -36.73 -20.36 -37.44
N PRO A 416 -37.61 -19.93 -38.37
CA PRO A 416 -38.92 -20.54 -38.46
C PRO A 416 -38.70 -22.02 -38.71
N ILE A 417 -39.11 -22.85 -37.76
CA ILE A 417 -39.31 -24.27 -38.03
C ILE A 417 -40.35 -24.30 -39.14
N ASN A 418 -39.88 -24.52 -40.36
CA ASN A 418 -40.72 -24.80 -41.50
C ASN A 418 -41.41 -26.13 -41.14
N GLN A 419 -42.62 -26.04 -40.61
CA GLN A 419 -43.51 -27.18 -40.42
C GLN A 419 -43.91 -27.68 -41.81
N ASN A 420 -42.99 -28.38 -42.48
CA ASN A 420 -43.32 -29.22 -43.62
C ASN A 420 -44.07 -30.44 -43.07
N THR A 421 -45.39 -30.30 -42.96
CA THR A 421 -46.34 -31.40 -42.93
C THR A 421 -46.27 -32.15 -44.26
N HIS A 422 -45.42 -33.17 -44.33
CA HIS A 422 -45.63 -34.29 -45.26
C HIS A 422 -45.96 -35.53 -44.46
N ALA A 423 -47.26 -35.83 -44.41
CA ALA A 423 -47.76 -37.14 -44.03
C ALA A 423 -47.31 -38.18 -45.10
N PRO A 424 -46.89 -39.39 -44.71
CA PRO A 424 -46.67 -40.46 -45.67
C PRO A 424 -48.02 -41.03 -46.11
N THR A 425 -48.33 -40.88 -47.39
CA THR A 425 -49.40 -41.64 -48.05
C THR A 425 -48.96 -43.09 -48.15
N MET A 426 -49.61 -43.99 -47.40
CA MET A 426 -49.56 -45.43 -47.69
C MET A 426 -50.38 -45.69 -48.96
N ILE A 427 -49.76 -46.32 -49.95
CA ILE A 427 -50.44 -46.98 -51.07
C ILE A 427 -50.46 -48.48 -50.75
N ALA A 428 -51.62 -49.09 -50.93
CA ALA A 428 -51.94 -50.50 -50.66
C ALA A 428 -51.22 -51.48 -51.58
#